data_AF-A0A960C8N9-F1
#
_entry.id   AF-A0A960C8N9-F1
#
_cell.length_a   1.000
_cell.length_b   1.000
_cell.length_c   1.000
_cell.angle_alpha   90.00
_cell.angle_beta   90.00
_cell.angle_gamma   90.00
#
_symmetry.space_group_name_H-M   'P 1'
#
loop_
_entity.id
_entity.type
_entity.pdbx_description
1 polymer ?
#
loop_
_entity_poly.entity_id
_entity_poly.type
_entity_poly.pdbx_seq_one_letter_code
_entity_poly.pdbx_strand_id
1 'polypeptide(L)'
;MNALIRSTLVAAVAVVAAAGCAKETSTAIPTGTDLKGTWAQNGFGYEMGKPVTWKDQTLVIEKAEGAGFAGFKEYNREGSGPQKEAINGVVGADGDIRIVDEDGFFEGRLVEGKIRGQYVEMGDDAAAINVELTRK
;
A
#
# COMPACT_ATOMS: atom_id res chain seq x y z
N MET A 1 8.11 74.42 -29.27
CA MET A 1 7.73 73.01 -29.51
C MET A 1 8.98 72.16 -29.55
N ASN A 2 8.92 71.00 -28.89
CA ASN A 2 9.81 69.83 -28.96
C ASN A 2 11.12 69.89 -28.13
N ALA A 3 11.56 68.86 -27.40
CA ALA A 3 10.94 67.79 -26.59
C ALA A 3 12.14 67.19 -25.81
N LEU A 4 12.05 67.09 -24.49
CA LEU A 4 13.04 66.37 -23.67
C LEU A 4 12.95 64.86 -23.98
N ILE A 5 14.06 64.25 -24.42
CA ILE A 5 14.18 62.80 -24.51
C ILE A 5 14.82 62.30 -23.21
N ARG A 6 14.00 61.63 -22.37
CA ARG A 6 14.44 60.96 -21.14
C ARG A 6 15.00 59.59 -21.48
N SER A 7 16.29 59.38 -21.23
CA SER A 7 16.96 58.08 -21.33
C SER A 7 16.43 57.15 -20.24
N THR A 8 15.80 56.04 -20.65
CA THR A 8 15.27 55.02 -19.73
C THR A 8 16.31 53.92 -19.61
N LEU A 9 16.82 53.71 -18.40
CA LEU A 9 17.75 52.62 -18.06
C LEU A 9 16.96 51.30 -18.02
N VAL A 10 17.30 50.34 -18.88
CA VAL A 10 16.73 48.98 -18.81
C VAL A 10 17.66 48.12 -17.96
N ALA A 11 17.24 47.81 -16.74
CA ALA A 11 17.92 46.85 -15.88
C ALA A 11 17.53 45.43 -16.29
N ALA A 12 18.47 44.67 -16.86
CA ALA A 12 18.30 43.25 -17.13
C ALA A 12 18.51 42.44 -15.83
N VAL A 13 17.43 41.93 -15.25
CA VAL A 13 17.49 40.99 -14.12
C VAL A 13 17.71 39.59 -14.68
N ALA A 14 18.94 39.07 -14.54
CA ALA A 14 19.24 37.68 -14.85
C ALA A 14 18.65 36.77 -13.76
N VAL A 15 17.54 36.10 -14.07
CA VAL A 15 16.99 35.04 -13.22
C VAL A 15 17.84 33.79 -13.45
N VAL A 16 18.79 33.54 -12.55
CA VAL A 16 19.51 32.27 -12.50
C VAL A 16 18.53 31.21 -12.00
N ALA A 17 17.95 30.45 -12.94
CA ALA A 17 17.16 29.27 -12.62
C ALA A 17 18.11 28.22 -12.03
N ALA A 18 18.19 28.17 -10.71
CA ALA A 18 18.78 27.05 -9.99
C ALA A 18 17.90 25.82 -10.26
N ALA A 19 18.27 25.04 -11.26
CA ALA A 19 17.78 23.68 -11.46
C ALA A 19 18.28 22.83 -10.29
N GLY A 20 17.62 22.97 -9.14
CA GLY A 20 17.78 22.07 -8.02
C GLY A 20 17.35 20.69 -8.51
N CYS A 21 18.31 19.82 -8.75
CA CYS A 21 18.08 18.38 -8.82
C CYS A 21 17.47 18.00 -7.47
N ALA A 22 16.15 17.94 -7.39
CA ALA A 22 15.48 17.29 -6.27
C ALA A 22 16.05 15.87 -6.25
N LYS A 23 16.83 15.53 -5.22
CA LYS A 23 17.16 14.15 -4.93
C LYS A 23 15.83 13.44 -4.77
N GLU A 24 15.43 12.67 -5.77
CA GLU A 24 14.40 11.65 -5.61
C GLU A 24 14.86 10.78 -4.45
N THR A 25 14.24 11.01 -3.30
CA THR A 25 14.52 10.21 -2.12
C THR A 25 13.69 8.96 -2.33
N SER A 26 14.25 8.00 -3.06
CA SER A 26 13.67 6.66 -3.21
C SER A 26 13.33 6.17 -1.81
N THR A 27 12.04 6.04 -1.50
CA THR A 27 11.61 5.40 -0.25
C THR A 27 12.24 4.01 -0.19
N ALA A 28 12.85 3.67 0.94
CA ALA A 28 13.45 2.36 1.10
C ALA A 28 12.38 1.27 0.90
N ILE A 29 12.73 0.26 0.09
CA ILE A 29 11.84 -0.86 -0.18
C ILE A 29 11.78 -1.73 1.08
N PRO A 30 10.58 -2.01 1.61
CA PRO A 30 10.46 -2.84 2.81
C PRO A 30 10.91 -4.28 2.51
N THR A 31 11.37 -4.96 3.55
CA THR A 31 11.61 -6.40 3.55
C THR A 31 10.46 -7.11 4.25
N GLY A 32 10.38 -8.44 4.11
CA GLY A 32 9.43 -9.23 4.91
C GLY A 32 9.64 -9.03 6.41
N THR A 33 10.90 -8.82 6.85
CA THR A 33 11.23 -8.53 8.25
C THR A 33 10.59 -7.23 8.72
N ASP A 34 10.56 -6.20 7.87
CA ASP A 34 9.91 -4.93 8.19
C ASP A 34 8.38 -5.10 8.35
N LEU A 35 7.79 -6.08 7.66
CA LEU A 35 6.35 -6.36 7.73
C LEU A 35 5.95 -7.23 8.93
N LYS A 36 6.91 -7.84 9.64
CA LYS A 36 6.64 -8.72 10.79
C LYS A 36 5.82 -8.00 11.87
N GLY A 37 4.84 -8.70 12.42
CA GLY A 37 3.94 -8.20 13.46
C GLY A 37 2.47 -8.45 13.16
N THR A 38 1.62 -7.76 13.91
CA THR A 38 0.16 -7.88 13.81
C THR A 38 -0.44 -6.66 13.14
N TRP A 39 -1.36 -6.90 12.22
CA TRP A 39 -2.05 -5.88 11.44
C TRP A 39 -3.57 -6.05 11.60
N ALA A 40 -4.27 -4.93 11.74
CA ALA A 40 -5.71 -4.86 11.59
C ALA A 40 -6.03 -4.73 10.10
N GLN A 41 -6.89 -5.60 9.60
CA GLN A 41 -7.34 -5.66 8.22
C GLN A 41 -8.76 -5.12 8.12
N ASN A 42 -8.91 -4.08 7.31
CA ASN A 42 -10.19 -3.50 6.95
C ASN A 42 -10.33 -3.48 5.43
N GLY A 43 -11.54 -3.63 4.93
CA GLY A 43 -11.75 -3.63 3.49
C GLY A 43 -13.18 -3.38 3.06
N PHE A 44 -13.31 -2.98 1.80
CA PHE A 44 -14.59 -2.76 1.14
C PHE A 44 -14.51 -3.23 -0.31
N GLY A 45 -15.55 -3.94 -0.74
CA GLY A 45 -15.63 -4.47 -2.10
C GLY A 45 -16.87 -5.32 -2.30
N TYR A 46 -16.74 -6.32 -3.15
CA TYR A 46 -17.82 -7.25 -3.48
C TYR A 46 -17.39 -8.69 -3.28
N GLU A 47 -18.30 -9.52 -2.78
CA GLU A 47 -18.19 -10.98 -2.61
C GLU A 47 -19.52 -11.59 -3.09
N MET A 48 -19.47 -12.62 -3.94
CA MET A 48 -20.67 -13.25 -4.53
C MET A 48 -21.68 -12.25 -5.15
N GLY A 49 -21.16 -11.18 -5.76
CA GLY A 49 -21.99 -10.12 -6.36
C GLY A 49 -22.71 -9.21 -5.36
N LYS A 50 -22.38 -9.27 -4.06
CA LYS A 50 -22.94 -8.40 -3.01
C LYS A 50 -21.86 -7.51 -2.41
N PRO A 51 -22.19 -6.27 -2.01
CA PRO A 51 -21.25 -5.42 -1.31
C PRO A 51 -20.95 -5.99 0.07
N VAL A 52 -19.67 -6.02 0.44
CA VAL A 52 -19.19 -6.47 1.75
C VAL A 52 -18.26 -5.44 2.37
N THR A 53 -18.21 -5.43 3.70
CA THR A 53 -17.27 -4.61 4.47
C THR A 53 -16.59 -5.50 5.50
N TRP A 54 -15.28 -5.60 5.42
CA TRP A 54 -14.46 -6.27 6.40
C TRP A 54 -14.03 -5.26 7.46
N LYS A 55 -14.23 -5.60 8.73
CA LYS A 55 -13.85 -4.77 9.87
C LYS A 55 -13.03 -5.57 10.86
N ASP A 56 -11.89 -5.00 11.24
CA ASP A 56 -11.03 -5.49 12.31
C ASP A 56 -10.65 -6.98 12.22
N GLN A 57 -10.55 -7.51 11.00
CA GLN A 57 -9.89 -8.79 10.78
C GLN A 57 -8.42 -8.67 11.19
N THR A 58 -7.75 -9.78 11.48
CA THR A 58 -6.37 -9.75 11.94
C THR A 58 -5.47 -10.50 10.97
N LEU A 59 -4.39 -9.86 10.56
CA LEU A 59 -3.29 -10.50 9.84
C LEU A 59 -2.07 -10.54 10.77
N VAL A 60 -1.50 -11.72 10.98
CA VAL A 60 -0.29 -11.90 11.78
C VAL A 60 0.83 -12.41 10.88
N ILE A 61 1.93 -11.68 10.82
CA ILE A 61 3.17 -12.11 10.17
C ILE A 61 4.13 -12.55 11.26
N GLU A 62 4.30 -13.86 11.42
CA GLU A 62 5.07 -14.46 12.52
C GLU A 62 6.52 -14.76 12.15
N LYS A 63 6.73 -15.16 10.90
CA LYS A 63 8.04 -15.54 10.35
C LYS A 63 8.37 -14.61 9.18
N ALA A 64 9.61 -14.16 9.14
CA ALA A 64 10.12 -13.35 8.06
C ALA A 64 11.62 -13.57 7.90
N GLU A 65 12.07 -13.72 6.67
CA GLU A 65 13.48 -13.84 6.30
C GLU A 65 13.70 -13.19 4.93
N GLY A 66 14.49 -12.12 4.90
CA GLY A 66 14.70 -11.33 3.69
C GLY A 66 13.37 -10.79 3.13
N ALA A 67 13.07 -11.11 1.87
CA ALA A 67 11.85 -10.71 1.20
C ALA A 67 10.62 -11.58 1.55
N GLY A 68 10.83 -12.80 2.04
CA GLY A 68 9.75 -13.76 2.31
C GLY A 68 9.20 -13.66 3.72
N PHE A 69 7.92 -13.95 3.88
CA PHE A 69 7.26 -14.01 5.19
C PHE A 69 6.09 -15.00 5.21
N ALA A 70 5.70 -15.43 6.41
CA ALA A 70 4.59 -16.35 6.64
C ALA A 70 3.89 -16.06 7.97
N GLY A 71 2.63 -16.49 8.07
CA GLY A 71 1.81 -16.33 9.26
C GLY A 71 0.37 -16.77 9.02
N PHE A 72 -0.60 -16.01 9.50
CA PHE A 72 -2.01 -16.34 9.34
C PHE A 72 -2.94 -15.12 9.33
N LYS A 73 -4.14 -15.27 8.74
CA LYS A 73 -5.27 -14.37 8.94
C LYS A 73 -6.28 -14.97 9.91
N GLU A 74 -6.90 -14.14 10.74
CA GLU A 74 -7.96 -14.48 11.69
C GLU A 74 -9.16 -13.57 11.45
N TYR A 75 -10.33 -14.16 11.30
CA TYR A 75 -11.57 -13.44 11.02
C TYR A 75 -12.79 -14.19 11.56
N ASN A 76 -13.91 -13.48 11.70
CA ASN A 76 -15.19 -14.07 12.06
C ASN A 76 -16.13 -13.96 10.86
N ARG A 77 -16.74 -15.09 10.46
CA ARG A 77 -17.82 -15.13 9.47
C ARG A 77 -19.13 -15.37 10.23
N GLU A 78 -20.19 -14.65 9.89
CA GLU A 78 -21.49 -14.83 10.54
C GLU A 78 -21.95 -16.29 10.45
N GLY A 79 -22.43 -16.85 11.56
CA GLY A 79 -22.82 -18.26 11.63
C GLY A 79 -21.66 -19.26 11.69
N SER A 80 -20.41 -18.79 11.59
CA SER A 80 -19.20 -19.58 11.78
C SER A 80 -18.46 -19.14 13.04
N GLY A 81 -17.71 -20.04 13.66
CA GLY A 81 -16.77 -19.67 14.72
C GLY A 81 -15.59 -18.84 14.18
N PRO A 82 -14.65 -18.45 15.05
CA PRO A 82 -13.40 -17.83 14.62
C PRO A 82 -12.70 -18.71 13.57
N GLN A 83 -12.33 -18.10 12.46
CA GLN A 83 -11.59 -18.73 11.37
C GLN A 83 -10.11 -18.35 11.44
N LYS A 84 -9.25 -19.25 10.99
CA LYS A 84 -7.82 -19.04 10.92
C LYS A 84 -7.24 -19.73 9.69
N GLU A 85 -6.58 -18.95 8.84
CA GLU A 85 -6.01 -19.44 7.58
C GLU A 85 -4.55 -19.07 7.47
N ALA A 86 -3.73 -20.01 7.00
CA ALA A 86 -2.32 -19.77 6.78
C ALA A 86 -2.10 -18.80 5.62
N ILE A 87 -1.12 -17.91 5.76
CA ILE A 87 -0.69 -17.01 4.69
C ILE A 87 0.79 -17.21 4.38
N ASN A 88 1.14 -17.03 3.11
CA ASN A 88 2.52 -16.90 2.64
C ASN A 88 2.64 -15.61 1.84
N GLY A 89 3.74 -14.89 1.99
CA GLY A 89 3.92 -13.65 1.24
C GLY A 89 5.36 -13.31 0.92
N VAL A 90 5.52 -12.35 0.03
CA VAL A 90 6.80 -11.86 -0.47
C VAL A 90 6.73 -10.36 -0.74
N VAL A 91 7.85 -9.67 -0.52
CA VAL A 91 8.07 -8.30 -0.99
C VAL A 91 8.97 -8.33 -2.23
N GLY A 92 8.47 -7.80 -3.34
CA GLY A 92 9.20 -7.65 -4.58
C GLY A 92 10.31 -6.59 -4.49
N ALA A 93 11.26 -6.66 -5.42
CA ALA A 93 12.36 -5.69 -5.52
C ALA A 93 11.89 -4.27 -5.93
N ASP A 94 10.61 -4.11 -6.24
CA ASP A 94 9.89 -2.87 -6.54
C ASP A 94 9.01 -2.39 -5.37
N GLY A 95 8.97 -3.15 -4.26
CA GLY A 95 8.13 -2.87 -3.09
C GLY A 95 6.69 -3.37 -3.20
N ASP A 96 6.35 -4.12 -4.26
CA ASP A 96 5.08 -4.82 -4.32
C ASP A 96 5.03 -5.92 -3.25
N ILE A 97 3.93 -5.98 -2.52
CA ILE A 97 3.66 -7.00 -1.50
C ILE A 97 2.63 -7.95 -2.08
N ARG A 98 2.96 -9.24 -2.12
CA ARG A 98 2.05 -10.31 -2.54
C ARG A 98 1.83 -11.26 -1.38
N ILE A 99 0.57 -11.60 -1.11
CA ILE A 99 0.18 -12.54 -0.05
C ILE A 99 -0.80 -13.53 -0.67
N VAL A 100 -0.66 -14.81 -0.36
CA VAL A 100 -1.59 -15.87 -0.75
C VAL A 100 -2.09 -16.60 0.49
N ASP A 101 -3.35 -17.00 0.46
CA ASP A 101 -3.98 -17.92 1.40
C ASP A 101 -4.57 -19.12 0.63
N GLU A 102 -5.63 -19.75 1.14
CA GLU A 102 -6.17 -20.99 0.59
C GLU A 102 -6.92 -20.79 -0.74
N ASP A 103 -7.61 -19.66 -0.90
CA ASP A 103 -8.55 -19.40 -1.99
C ASP A 103 -8.36 -18.03 -2.67
N GLY A 104 -7.49 -17.18 -2.14
CA GLY A 104 -7.24 -15.86 -2.68
C GLY A 104 -5.78 -15.42 -2.68
N PHE A 105 -5.60 -14.22 -3.22
CA PHE A 105 -4.34 -13.51 -3.15
C PHE A 105 -4.57 -12.02 -2.97
N PHE A 106 -3.63 -11.38 -2.28
CA PHE A 106 -3.54 -9.95 -2.11
C PHE A 106 -2.32 -9.41 -2.86
N GLU A 107 -2.49 -8.28 -3.53
CA GLU A 107 -1.41 -7.46 -4.09
C GLU A 107 -1.52 -6.02 -3.58
N GLY A 108 -0.42 -5.47 -3.08
CA GLY A 108 -0.41 -4.12 -2.51
C GLY A 108 0.98 -3.55 -2.28
N ARG A 109 1.07 -2.46 -1.51
CA ARG A 109 2.32 -1.78 -1.16
C ARG A 109 2.26 -1.19 0.24
N LEU A 110 3.43 -1.04 0.87
CA LEU A 110 3.57 -0.26 2.09
C LEU A 110 3.63 1.24 1.75
N VAL A 111 2.62 1.99 2.15
CA VAL A 111 2.49 3.43 1.92
C VAL A 111 2.16 4.10 3.26
N GLU A 112 3.00 5.02 3.71
CA GLU A 112 2.77 5.80 4.94
C GLU A 112 2.54 4.91 6.19
N GLY A 113 3.27 3.80 6.29
CA GLY A 113 3.17 2.86 7.41
C GLY A 113 1.96 1.93 7.37
N LYS A 114 1.18 1.96 6.29
CA LYS A 114 0.02 1.08 6.05
C LYS A 114 0.26 0.21 4.83
N ILE A 115 -0.17 -1.04 4.85
CA ILE A 115 -0.17 -1.86 3.63
C ILE A 115 -1.53 -1.67 2.95
N ARG A 116 -1.52 -1.18 1.71
CA ARG A 116 -2.74 -0.91 0.93
C ARG A 116 -2.70 -1.71 -0.36
N GLY A 117 -3.81 -2.32 -0.72
CA GLY A 117 -3.87 -3.15 -1.91
C GLY A 117 -5.25 -3.74 -2.16
N GLN A 118 -5.27 -4.81 -2.92
CA GLN A 118 -6.48 -5.50 -3.34
C GLN A 118 -6.33 -6.99 -3.03
N TYR A 119 -7.35 -7.55 -2.40
CA TYR A 119 -7.52 -8.99 -2.26
C TYR A 119 -8.52 -9.48 -3.29
N VAL A 120 -8.19 -10.59 -3.93
CA VAL A 120 -9.04 -11.25 -4.94
C VAL A 120 -9.07 -12.74 -4.65
N GLU A 121 -10.27 -13.30 -4.60
CA GLU A 121 -10.51 -14.75 -4.50
C GLU A 121 -11.40 -15.20 -5.66
N MET A 122 -11.19 -16.44 -6.11
CA MET A 122 -11.91 -17.03 -7.24
C MET A 122 -12.70 -18.26 -6.79
N GLY A 123 -13.76 -18.60 -7.52
CA GLY A 123 -14.61 -19.75 -7.21
C GLY A 123 -16.04 -19.31 -6.89
N ASP A 124 -16.76 -20.16 -6.15
CA ASP A 124 -18.17 -19.91 -5.82
C ASP A 124 -18.34 -18.71 -4.87
N ASP A 125 -17.35 -18.49 -3.99
CA ASP A 125 -17.28 -17.38 -3.05
C ASP A 125 -16.46 -16.19 -3.62
N ALA A 126 -16.35 -16.02 -4.95
CA ALA A 126 -15.48 -15.01 -5.56
C ALA A 126 -15.67 -13.58 -5.01
N ALA A 127 -14.55 -12.92 -4.71
CA ALA A 127 -14.51 -11.57 -4.18
C ALA A 127 -13.38 -10.71 -4.75
N ALA A 128 -13.59 -9.40 -4.68
CA ALA A 128 -12.60 -8.38 -4.97
C ALA A 128 -12.75 -7.23 -3.96
N ILE A 129 -11.75 -7.07 -3.09
CA ILE A 129 -11.82 -6.20 -1.91
C ILE A 129 -10.63 -5.23 -1.92
N ASN A 130 -10.88 -3.93 -1.79
CA ASN A 130 -9.82 -2.98 -1.46
C ASN A 130 -9.51 -3.13 0.02
N VAL A 131 -8.25 -3.39 0.36
CA VAL A 131 -7.82 -3.72 1.71
C VAL A 131 -6.81 -2.67 2.21
N GLU A 132 -7.00 -2.24 3.46
CA GLU A 132 -6.02 -1.49 4.23
C GLU A 132 -5.64 -2.30 5.47
N LEU A 133 -4.34 -2.49 5.65
CA LEU A 133 -3.72 -3.10 6.82
C LEU A 133 -3.01 -2.01 7.63
N THR A 134 -3.38 -1.87 8.89
CA THR A 134 -2.74 -0.95 9.84
C THR A 134 -2.09 -1.72 10.97
N ARG A 135 -0.86 -1.36 11.37
CA ARG A 135 -0.23 -1.99 12.54
C ARG A 135 -1.15 -1.89 13.77
N LYS A 136 -1.25 -2.99 14.53
CA LYS A 136 -1.85 -3.01 15.87
C LYS A 136 -0.82 -2.62 16.93
#